data_AF-B4IW34-F1
#
_entry.id   AF-B4IW34-F1
#
_cell.length_a   1.000
_cell.length_b   1.000
_cell.length_c   1.000
_cell.angle_alpha   90.00
_cell.angle_beta   90.00
_cell.angle_gamma   90.00
#
_symmetry.space_group_name_H-M   'P 1'
#
loop_
_entity.id
_entity.type
_entity.pdbx_description
1 polymer ?
#
loop_
_entity_poly.entity_id
_entity_poly.type
_entity_poly.pdbx_seq_one_letter_code
_entity_poly.pdbx_strand_id
1 'polypeptide(L)' 'MQVRIAALQLLYDVTKYPTFVLLPHKVDVTLALAAALDDPKRLVRNTAVKARNAWYLVGAPSTN' A
#
# COMPACT_ATOMS: atom_id res chain seq x y z
N MET A 1 14.18 -11.02 -2.47
CA MET A 1 13.19 -10.36 -3.35
C MET A 1 11.76 -10.81 -3.02
N GLN A 2 11.53 -12.11 -2.87
CA GLN A 2 10.21 -12.66 -2.53
C GLN A 2 9.62 -12.07 -1.25
N VAL A 3 10.43 -11.93 -0.19
CA VAL A 3 9.96 -11.33 1.09
C VAL A 3 9.44 -9.90 0.90
N ARG A 4 10.18 -9.04 0.19
CA ARG A 4 9.76 -7.64 -0.08
C ARG A 4 8.45 -7.60 -0.87
N ILE A 5 8.34 -8.41 -1.91
CA ILE A 5 7.12 -8.49 -2.73
C ILE A 5 5.95 -9.02 -1.90
N ALA A 6 6.14 -10.09 -1.13
CA ALA A 6 5.12 -10.67 -0.27
C ALA A 6 4.65 -9.68 0.81
N ALA A 7 5.56 -8.92 1.41
CA ALA A 7 5.23 -7.88 2.38
C ALA A 7 4.40 -6.74 1.74
N LEU A 8 4.77 -6.27 0.55
CA LEU A 8 3.98 -5.27 -0.17
C LEU A 8 2.61 -5.80 -0.60
N GLN A 9 2.54 -7.08 -0.97
CA GLN A 9 1.28 -7.76 -1.30
C GLN A 9 0.38 -7.87 -0.07
N LEU A 10 0.94 -8.20 1.10
CA LEU A 10 0.22 -8.18 2.37
C LEU A 10 -0.31 -6.78 2.68
N LEU A 11 0.51 -5.72 2.52
CA LEU A 11 0.07 -4.34 2.73
C LEU A 11 -1.07 -3.94 1.79
N TYR A 12 -1.09 -4.46 0.56
CA TYR A 12 -2.23 -4.30 -0.34
C TYR A 12 -3.47 -5.06 0.17
N ASP A 13 -3.32 -6.28 0.67
CA ASP A 13 -4.44 -7.07 1.18
C ASP A 13 -5.04 -6.48 2.47
N VAL A 14 -4.22 -5.83 3.31
CA VAL A 14 -4.67 -5.10 4.51
C VAL A 14 -5.65 -3.98 4.16
N THR A 15 -5.58 -3.37 2.97
CA THR A 15 -6.52 -2.29 2.60
C THR A 15 -7.97 -2.77 2.46
N LYS A 16 -8.21 -4.09 2.47
CA LYS A 16 -9.54 -4.71 2.42
C LYS A 16 -10.21 -4.80 3.80
N TYR A 17 -9.48 -4.50 4.87
CA TYR A 17 -10.03 -4.48 6.23
C TYR A 17 -10.93 -3.27 6.46
N PRO A 18 -11.75 -3.27 7.55
CA PRO A 18 -12.65 -2.18 7.83
C PRO A 18 -11.92 -0.83 7.91
N THR A 19 -12.43 0.16 7.19
CA THR A 19 -11.79 1.47 7.00
C THR A 19 -11.45 2.18 8.31
N PHE A 20 -12.32 2.06 9.32
CA PHE A 20 -12.11 2.71 10.62
C PHE A 20 -10.85 2.21 11.36
N VAL A 21 -10.41 0.97 11.10
CA VAL A 21 -9.17 0.42 11.66
C VAL A 21 -7.94 0.92 10.89
N LEU A 22 -8.10 1.20 9.60
CA LEU A 22 -7.01 1.57 8.70
C LEU A 22 -6.69 3.06 8.73
N LEU A 23 -7.69 3.92 8.94
CA LEU A 23 -7.55 5.38 8.89
C LEU A 23 -6.44 5.94 9.80
N PRO A 24 -6.27 5.48 11.06
CA PRO A 24 -5.19 5.94 11.92
C PRO A 24 -3.79 5.71 11.33
N HIS A 25 -3.62 4.67 10.50
CA HIS A 25 -2.34 4.27 9.94
C HIS A 25 -2.09 4.79 8.52
N LYS A 26 -3.10 5.39 7.87
CA LYS A 26 -3.04 5.75 6.45
C LYS A 26 -1.85 6.64 6.11
N VAL A 27 -1.65 7.71 6.89
CA VAL A 27 -0.57 8.68 6.65
C VAL A 27 0.80 8.02 6.80
N ASP A 28 1.02 7.32 7.90
CA ASP A 28 2.31 6.67 8.19
C ASP A 28 2.66 5.61 7.15
N VAL A 29 1.69 4.78 6.77
CA VAL A 29 1.91 3.72 5.77
C VAL A 29 2.18 4.32 4.38
N THR A 30 1.45 5.36 3.97
CA THR A 30 1.66 6.00 2.66
C THR A 30 3.01 6.72 2.55
N LEU A 31 3.51 7.30 3.64
CA LEU A 31 4.86 7.87 3.74
C LEU A 31 5.93 6.79 3.71
N ALA A 32 5.78 5.73 4.52
CA ALA A 32 6.73 4.63 4.56
C ALA A 32 6.85 3.88 3.22
N LEU A 33 5.73 3.73 2.49
CA LEU A 33 5.70 3.12 1.16
C LEU A 33 6.45 3.93 0.09
N ALA A 34 6.75 5.21 0.32
CA ALA A 34 7.49 6.03 -0.65
C ALA A 34 8.89 5.46 -0.94
N ALA A 35 9.59 4.96 0.08
CA ALA A 35 10.91 4.35 -0.09
C ALA A 35 10.89 3.10 -0.99
N ALA A 36 9.78 2.35 -0.99
CA ALA A 36 9.64 1.16 -1.83
C ALA A 36 9.40 1.48 -3.32
N LEU A 37 9.07 2.74 -3.66
CA LEU A 37 8.91 3.19 -5.05
C LEU A 37 10.24 3.35 -5.78
N ASP A 38 11.32 3.62 -5.05
CA ASP A 38 12.68 3.76 -5.58
C ASP A 38 13.51 2.46 -5.45
N ASP A 39 12.83 1.32 -5.28
CA ASP A 39 13.51 0.04 -5.17
C ASP A 39 14.31 -0.30 -6.45
N PRO A 40 15.56 -0.78 -6.35
CA PRO A 40 16.38 -1.11 -7.52
C PRO A 40 15.74 -2.18 -8.42
N LYS A 41 14.77 -2.95 -7.93
CA LYS A 41 14.09 -4.00 -8.71
C LYS A 41 12.70 -3.53 -9.18
N ARG A 42 12.51 -3.49 -10.51
CA ARG A 42 11.24 -3.10 -11.16
C ARG A 42 10.02 -3.86 -10.62
N LEU A 43 10.15 -5.16 -10.38
CA LEU A 43 9.04 -5.97 -9.86
C LEU A 43 8.60 -5.51 -8.47
N VAL A 44 9.54 -5.10 -7.60
CA VAL A 44 9.21 -4.56 -6.27
C VAL A 44 8.51 -3.22 -6.40
N ARG A 45 9.00 -2.33 -7.28
CA ARG A 45 8.38 -1.04 -7.57
C ARG A 45 6.95 -1.18 -8.07
N ASN A 46 6.68 -2.12 -8.98
CA ASN A 46 5.33 -2.39 -9.48
C ASN A 46 4.37 -2.78 -8.35
N THR A 47 4.79 -3.67 -7.44
CA THR A 47 3.98 -4.07 -6.28
C THR A 47 3.80 -2.91 -5.30
N ALA A 48 4.84 -2.09 -5.08
CA ALA A 48 4.78 -0.92 -4.21
C ALA A 48 3.79 0.13 -4.71
N VAL A 49 3.78 0.42 -6.01
CA VAL A 49 2.80 1.33 -6.64
C VAL A 49 1.38 0.82 -6.41
N LYS A 50 1.13 -0.47 -6.67
CA LYS A 50 -0.19 -1.08 -6.45
C LYS A 50 -0.65 -0.96 -5.00
N ALA A 51 0.21 -1.30 -4.04
CA ALA A 51 -0.11 -1.21 -2.62
C ALA A 51 -0.38 0.25 -2.21
N ARG A 52 0.51 1.18 -2.57
CA ARG A 52 0.40 2.59 -2.18
C ARG A 52 -0.87 3.26 -2.74
N ASN A 53 -1.23 2.96 -3.99
CA ASN A 53 -2.46 3.47 -4.59
C ASN A 53 -3.71 2.98 -3.84
N ALA A 54 -3.75 1.71 -3.44
CA ALA A 54 -4.86 1.19 -2.64
C ALA A 54 -4.97 1.90 -1.29
N TRP A 55 -3.85 2.17 -0.63
CA TRP A 55 -3.82 2.95 0.62
C TRP A 55 -4.30 4.39 0.46
N TYR A 56 -4.06 5.05 -0.69
CA TYR A 56 -4.63 6.37 -0.96
C TYR A 56 -6.16 6.37 -1.02
N LEU A 57 -6.75 5.29 -1.57
CA LEU A 57 -8.19 5.13 -1.73
C LEU A 57 -8.91 4.73 -0.43
N VAL A 58 -8.18 4.35 0.63
CA VAL A 58 -8.80 4.07 1.94
C VAL A 58 -9.50 5.32 2.47
N GLY A 59 -10.82 5.23 2.66
CA GLY A 59 -11.65 6.35 3.10
C GLY A 59 -11.97 7.39 2.03
N ALA A 60 -11.67 7.12 0.76
CA ALA A 60 -12.20 7.92 -0.34
C ALA A 60 -13.72 7.69 -0.48
N PRO A 61 -14.51 8.72 -0.83
CA PRO A 61 -15.92 8.53 -1.13
C PRO A 61 -16.07 7.58 -2.32
N SER A 62 -16.93 6.57 -2.19
CA SER A 62 -17.24 5.68 -3.31
C SER A 62 -17.94 6.50 -4.40
N THR A 63 -17.30 6.63 -5.57
CA THR A 63 -18.01 6.97 -6.81
C THR A 63 -18.85 5.76 -7.19
N ASN A 64 -20.09 5.74 -6.72
CA ASN A 64 -21.14 4.87 -7.27
C ASN A 64 -21.49 5.34 -8.69
#